data_AF-A0A2K8L5W0-F1
#
_entry.id   AF-A0A2K8L5W0-F1
#
_cell.length_a   1.000
_cell.length_b   1.000
_cell.length_c   1.000
_cell.angle_alpha   90.00
_cell.angle_beta   90.00
_cell.angle_gamma   90.00
#
_symmetry.space_group_name_H-M   'P 1'
#
loop_
_entity.id
_entity.type
_entity.pdbx_description
1 polymer ?
#
loop_
_entity_poly.entity_id
_entity_poly.type
_entity_poly.pdbx_seq_one_letter_code
_entity_poly.pdbx_strand_id
1 'polypeptide(L)'
;MPDGNSPNGFKRGLGLFLFWISWLLWGLMLVAPFLIDAEASTIAVAATTLLVAAELSFAASLLLLGRPFYDAFKAKLRPLWRRVRGSNE
;
A
#
# COMPACT_ATOMS: atom_id res chain seq x y z
N MET A 1 -10.90 -8.53 -35.60
CA MET A 1 -11.14 -7.45 -34.60
C MET A 1 -10.73 -7.96 -33.23
N PRO A 2 -9.73 -7.38 -32.55
CA PRO A 2 -9.50 -7.63 -31.14
C PRO A 2 -10.43 -6.73 -30.31
N ASP A 3 -11.26 -7.32 -29.46
CA ASP A 3 -12.14 -6.67 -28.48
C ASP A 3 -11.32 -6.15 -27.28
N GLY A 4 -10.53 -5.11 -27.56
CA GLY A 4 -9.54 -4.53 -26.65
C GLY A 4 -10.08 -3.63 -25.53
N ASN A 5 -11.15 -4.00 -24.82
CA ASN A 5 -11.47 -3.31 -23.56
C ASN A 5 -12.20 -4.21 -22.57
N SER A 6 -11.44 -4.93 -21.75
CA SER A 6 -11.95 -5.51 -20.50
C SER A 6 -11.97 -4.41 -19.42
N PRO A 7 -13.13 -3.80 -19.08
CA PRO A 7 -13.24 -2.70 -18.12
C PRO A 7 -12.77 -3.07 -16.69
N ASN A 8 -12.53 -4.36 -16.45
CA ASN A 8 -12.13 -4.92 -15.17
C ASN A 8 -10.60 -4.96 -14.97
N GLY A 9 -9.81 -4.94 -16.05
CA GLY A 9 -8.35 -4.99 -15.98
C GLY A 9 -7.74 -3.65 -15.56
N PHE A 10 -8.25 -2.55 -16.11
CA PHE A 10 -7.76 -1.21 -15.83
C PHE A 10 -7.96 -0.78 -14.37
N LYS A 11 -9.15 -1.02 -13.81
CA LYS A 11 -9.45 -0.75 -12.38
C LYS A 11 -8.53 -1.54 -11.45
N ARG A 12 -8.25 -2.80 -11.80
CA ARG A 12 -7.31 -3.64 -11.05
C ARG A 12 -5.87 -3.15 -11.16
N GLY A 13 -5.44 -2.74 -12.36
CA GLY A 13 -4.13 -2.14 -12.59
C GLY A 13 -3.94 -0.84 -11.79
N LEU A 14 -4.96 0.02 -11.76
CA LEU A 14 -4.96 1.24 -10.97
C LEU A 14 -4.83 0.97 -9.47
N GLY A 15 -5.60 0.04 -8.90
CA GLY A 15 -5.49 -0.29 -7.48
C GLY A 15 -4.13 -0.88 -7.13
N LEU A 16 -3.57 -1.77 -7.97
CA LEU A 16 -2.21 -2.28 -7.80
C LEU A 16 -1.16 -1.16 -7.87
N PHE A 17 -1.32 -0.22 -8.79
CA PHE A 17 -0.45 0.94 -8.93
C PHE A 17 -0.51 1.84 -7.68
N LEU A 18 -1.71 2.16 -7.18
CA LEU A 18 -1.91 2.90 -5.92
C LEU A 18 -1.31 2.18 -4.71
N PHE A 19 -1.38 0.84 -4.68
CA PHE A 19 -0.76 0.04 -3.63
C PHE A 19 0.77 0.16 -3.65
N TRP A 20 1.38 0.04 -4.83
CA TRP A 20 2.82 0.23 -4.99
C TRP A 20 3.28 1.65 -4.64
N ILE A 21 2.50 2.66 -5.01
CA ILE A 21 2.75 4.05 -4.61
C ILE A 21 2.74 4.18 -3.09
N SER A 22 1.73 3.64 -2.40
CA SER A 22 1.66 3.69 -0.93
C SER A 22 2.89 3.04 -0.29
N TRP A 23 3.33 1.88 -0.81
CA TRP A 23 4.54 1.20 -0.34
C TRP A 23 5.80 2.05 -0.56
N LEU A 24 5.91 2.72 -1.71
CA LEU A 24 7.02 3.64 -1.99
C LEU A 24 7.00 4.87 -1.08
N LEU A 25 5.84 5.45 -0.78
CA LEU A 25 5.71 6.56 0.17
C LEU A 25 6.14 6.13 1.58
N TRP A 26 5.78 4.91 1.99
CA TRP A 26 6.21 4.33 3.26
C TRP A 26 7.72 4.16 3.33
N GLY A 27 8.33 3.63 2.26
CA GLY A 27 9.80 3.52 2.15
C GLY A 27 10.46 4.89 2.16
N LEU A 28 9.92 5.85 1.42
CA LEU A 28 10.43 7.21 1.34
C LEU A 28 10.33 7.92 2.69
N MET A 29 9.27 7.70 3.47
CA MET A 29 9.12 8.26 4.82
C MET A 29 10.26 7.83 5.75
N LEU A 30 10.69 6.56 5.69
CA LEU A 30 11.77 6.05 6.53
C LEU A 30 13.14 6.59 6.12
N VAL A 31 13.32 6.88 4.83
CA VAL A 31 14.60 7.35 4.27
C VAL A 31 14.68 8.89 4.24
N ALA A 32 13.55 9.59 4.23
CA ALA A 32 13.44 11.04 4.26
C ALA A 32 14.28 11.73 5.36
N PRO A 33 14.27 11.30 6.64
CA PRO A 33 15.09 11.92 7.67
C PRO A 33 16.61 11.77 7.43
N PHE A 34 17.04 10.85 6.58
CA PHE A 34 18.45 10.65 6.21
C PHE A 34 18.85 11.37 4.92
N LEU A 35 17.89 11.74 4.08
CA LEU A 35 18.12 12.43 2.80
C LEU A 35 17.97 13.95 2.90
N ILE A 36 17.18 14.42 3.87
CA ILE A 36 16.82 15.83 4.00
C ILE A 36 17.59 16.42 5.19
N ASP A 37 18.48 17.36 4.88
CA ASP A 37 19.18 18.16 5.90
C ASP A 37 18.32 19.38 6.25
N ALA A 38 17.29 19.13 7.08
CA ALA A 38 16.34 20.15 7.52
C ALA A 38 16.11 20.05 9.03
N GLU A 39 15.50 21.09 9.60
CA GLU A 39 15.12 21.07 11.02
C GLU A 39 14.17 19.91 11.34
N ALA A 40 14.33 19.33 12.53
CA ALA A 40 13.53 18.19 12.98
C ALA A 40 12.02 18.44 12.95
N SER A 41 11.60 19.69 13.16
CA SER A 41 10.20 20.14 13.03
C SER A 41 9.68 19.94 11.60
N THR A 42 10.46 20.34 10.61
CA THR A 42 10.11 20.22 9.19
C THR A 42 10.07 18.75 8.75
N ILE A 43 11.04 17.96 9.20
CA ILE A 43 11.10 16.51 8.92
C ILE A 43 9.88 15.80 9.53
N ALA A 44 9.50 16.12 10.76
CA ALA A 44 8.34 15.51 11.42
C ALA A 44 7.03 15.81 10.68
N VAL A 45 6.84 17.05 10.23
CA VAL A 45 5.67 17.45 9.43
C VAL A 45 5.65 16.73 8.08
N ALA A 46 6.80 16.68 7.39
CA ALA A 46 6.93 15.97 6.12
C ALA A 46 6.65 14.46 6.27
N ALA A 47 7.21 13.81 7.27
CA ALA A 47 6.99 12.39 7.52
C ALA A 47 5.52 12.10 7.87
N THR A 48 4.90 12.94 8.69
CA THR A 48 3.48 12.77 9.08
C THR A 48 2.54 12.96 7.90
N THR A 49 2.75 14.00 7.08
CA THR A 49 1.95 14.22 5.87
C THR A 49 2.12 13.11 4.85
N LEU A 50 3.34 12.61 4.68
CA LEU A 50 3.64 11.49 3.79
C LEU A 50 2.97 10.19 4.28
N LEU A 51 2.98 9.94 5.59
CA LEU A 51 2.29 8.81 6.21
C LEU A 51 0.78 8.87 5.97
N VAL A 52 0.15 10.03 6.22
CA VAL A 52 -1.29 10.21 6.00
C VAL A 52 -1.65 10.00 4.52
N ALA A 53 -0.85 10.55 3.60
CA ALA A 53 -1.05 10.34 2.16
C ALA A 53 -0.87 8.88 1.75
N ALA A 54 0.10 8.16 2.35
CA ALA A 54 0.33 6.74 2.12
C ALA A 54 -0.86 5.90 2.59
N GLU A 55 -1.38 6.16 3.79
CA GLU A 55 -2.55 5.47 4.36
C GLU A 55 -3.82 5.73 3.53
N LEU A 56 -4.06 6.97 3.11
CA LEU A 56 -5.18 7.30 2.23
C LEU A 56 -5.08 6.60 0.88
N SER A 57 -3.87 6.56 0.29
CA SER A 57 -3.62 5.86 -0.97
C SER A 57 -3.78 4.35 -0.83
N PHE A 58 -3.38 3.78 0.30
CA PHE A 58 -3.57 2.37 0.62
C PHE A 58 -5.05 2.02 0.78
N ALA A 59 -5.79 2.82 1.56
CA ALA A 59 -7.22 2.64 1.75
C ALA A 59 -8.00 2.79 0.44
N ALA A 60 -7.66 3.80 -0.37
CA ALA A 60 -8.23 3.99 -1.71
C ALA A 60 -7.90 2.81 -2.63
N SER A 61 -6.67 2.30 -2.59
CA SER A 61 -6.27 1.10 -3.33
C SER A 61 -7.11 -0.11 -2.93
N LEU A 62 -7.27 -0.39 -1.63
CA LEU A 62 -8.11 -1.48 -1.14
C LEU A 62 -9.57 -1.33 -1.59
N LEU A 63 -10.12 -0.11 -1.53
CA LEU A 63 -11.48 0.19 -1.99
C LEU A 63 -11.64 -0.06 -3.50
N LEU A 64 -10.67 0.40 -4.30
CA LEU A 64 -10.71 0.28 -5.77
C LEU A 64 -10.53 -1.16 -6.23
N LEU A 65 -9.71 -1.94 -5.52
CA LEU A 65 -9.32 -3.30 -5.87
C LEU A 65 -10.35 -4.33 -5.37
N GLY A 66 -11.10 -3.99 -4.32
CA GLY A 66 -12.35 -4.65 -3.91
C GLY A 66 -12.22 -6.10 -3.43
N ARG A 67 -13.36 -6.82 -3.36
CA ARG A 67 -13.46 -8.23 -2.94
C ARG A 67 -12.40 -9.18 -3.51
N PRO A 68 -12.12 -9.22 -4.84
CA PRO A 68 -11.19 -10.21 -5.39
C PRO A 68 -9.76 -10.01 -4.87
N PHE A 69 -9.36 -8.79 -4.52
CA PHE A 69 -8.07 -8.54 -3.91
C PHE A 69 -8.07 -8.72 -2.40
N TYR A 70 -9.16 -8.36 -1.72
CA TYR A 70 -9.32 -8.71 -0.31
C TYR A 70 -9.22 -10.22 -0.09
N ASP A 71 -9.83 -11.03 -0.96
CA ASP A 71 -9.74 -12.49 -0.90
C ASP A 71 -8.32 -13.00 -1.19
N ALA A 72 -7.62 -12.42 -2.19
CA ALA A 72 -6.23 -12.77 -2.48
C ALA A 72 -5.26 -12.35 -1.36
N PHE A 73 -5.44 -11.16 -0.81
CA PHE A 73 -4.66 -10.60 0.29
C PHE A 73 -4.87 -11.42 1.57
N LYS A 74 -6.14 -11.73 1.89
CA LYS A 74 -6.49 -12.62 3.01
C LYS A 74 -5.96 -14.03 2.80
N ALA A 75 -5.94 -14.54 1.56
CA ALA A 75 -5.33 -15.84 1.24
C ALA A 75 -3.81 -15.83 1.45
N LYS A 76 -3.12 -14.71 1.15
CA LYS A 76 -1.67 -14.53 1.42
C LYS A 76 -1.35 -14.28 2.89
N LEU A 77 -2.21 -13.57 3.61
CA LEU A 77 -2.07 -13.35 5.05
C LEU A 77 -2.40 -14.60 5.86
N ARG A 78 -3.36 -15.43 5.45
CA ARG A 78 -3.73 -16.67 6.13
C ARG A 78 -2.55 -17.59 6.51
N PRO A 79 -1.57 -17.89 5.63
CA PRO A 79 -0.41 -18.69 5.98
C PRO A 79 0.55 -17.96 6.92
N LEU A 80 0.74 -16.64 6.76
CA LEU A 80 1.55 -15.82 7.67
C LEU A 80 0.92 -15.75 9.08
N TRP A 81 -0.40 -15.58 9.14
CA TRP A 81 -1.15 -15.51 10.40
C TRP A 81 -1.21 -16.86 11.11
N ARG A 82 -1.28 -17.96 10.37
CA ARG A 82 -1.08 -19.31 10.93
C ARG A 82 0.33 -19.50 11.46
N ARG A 83 1.36 -18.98 10.79
CA ARG A 83 2.76 -19.06 11.25
C ARG A 83 3.01 -18.26 12.52
N VAL A 84 2.37 -17.10 12.68
CA VAL A 84 2.47 -16.28 13.91
C VAL A 84 1.63 -16.88 15.05
N ARG A 85 0.44 -17.41 14.76
CA ARG A 85 -0.45 -18.00 15.78
C ARG A 85 -0.02 -19.40 16.22
N GLY A 86 0.69 -20.16 15.39
CA GLY A 86 1.19 -21.51 15.69
C GLY A 86 2.48 -21.55 16.52
N SER A 87 2.88 -20.44 17.16
CA SER A 87 4.05 -20.36 18.05
C SER A 87 3.63 -20.32 19.53
N ASN A 88 2.56 -21.04 19.89
CA ASN A 88 2.03 -21.12 21.26
C ASN A 88 1.73 -22.58 21.69
N GLU A 89 2.36 -23.57 21.06
CA GLU A 89 2.31 -24.99 21.45
C GLU A 89 3.71 -25.51 21.72
#